data_AF-A0A8J8AWJ5-F1
#
_entry.id   AF-A0A8J8AWJ5-F1
#
_cell.length_a   1.000
_cell.length_b   1.000
_cell.length_c   1.000
_cell.angle_alpha   90.00
_cell.angle_beta   90.00
_cell.angle_gamma   90.00
#
_symmetry.space_group_name_H-M   'P 1'
#
loop_
_entity.id
_entity.type
_entity.pdbx_description
1 polymer ?
#
loop_
_entity_poly.entity_id
_entity_poly.type
_entity_poly.pdbx_seq_one_letter_code
_entity_poly.pdbx_strand_id
1 'polypeptide(L)' 'MPRNPRYDILFEPMRIGPLTAPNRFFQVPHASGMTNAAPNVRAAFRETKAEGGWGVVCTGACSVDPSSD' A
#
# COMPACT_ATOMS: atom_id res chain seq x y z
N MET A 1 2.32 4.01 -26.37
CA MET A 1 1.01 4.68 -26.58
C MET A 1 0.85 5.72 -25.48
N PRO A 2 0.35 6.93 -25.78
CA PRO A 2 0.01 7.90 -24.74
C PRO A 2 -1.09 7.33 -23.83
N ARG A 3 -1.05 7.68 -22.53
CA ARG A 3 -2.08 7.31 -21.55
C ARG A 3 -3.44 7.87 -21.99
N ASN A 4 -4.51 7.09 -21.83
CA ASN A 4 -5.87 7.58 -22.10
C ASN A 4 -6.21 8.71 -21.09
N PRO A 5 -6.60 9.93 -21.55
CA PRO A 5 -6.88 11.07 -20.68
C PRO A 5 -7.93 10.80 -19.59
N ARG A 6 -8.86 9.87 -19.83
CA ARG A 6 -9.86 9.43 -18.83
C ARG A 6 -9.22 8.98 -17.51
N TYR A 7 -7.99 8.47 -17.55
CA TYR A 7 -7.29 7.95 -16.38
C TYR A 7 -6.36 8.97 -15.73
N ASP A 8 -6.21 10.18 -16.28
CA ASP A 8 -5.28 11.19 -15.76
C ASP A 8 -5.55 11.49 -14.28
N ILE A 9 -6.83 11.56 -13.89
CA ILE A 9 -7.28 11.76 -12.51
C ILE A 9 -6.68 10.75 -11.52
N LEU A 10 -6.41 9.51 -11.95
CA LEU A 10 -5.86 8.46 -11.08
C LEU A 10 -4.41 8.74 -10.66
N PHE A 11 -3.70 9.59 -11.39
CA PHE A 11 -2.30 9.92 -11.17
C PHE A 11 -2.10 11.31 -10.58
N GLU A 12 -3.18 12.03 -10.28
CA GLU A 12 -3.10 13.30 -9.56
C GLU A 12 -2.73 13.05 -8.09
N PRO A 13 -1.86 13.88 -7.49
CA PRO A 13 -1.58 13.81 -6.07
C PRO A 13 -2.82 14.05 -5.20
N MET A 14 -2.89 13.41 -4.04
CA MET A 14 -3.99 13.56 -3.09
C MET A 14 -3.48 13.74 -1.66
N ARG A 15 -3.99 14.74 -0.95
CA ARG A 15 -3.68 14.96 0.47
C ARG A 15 -4.43 13.95 1.35
N ILE A 16 -3.70 13.27 2.22
CA ILE A 16 -4.24 12.34 3.23
C ILE A 16 -3.63 12.74 4.59
N GLY A 17 -4.41 13.48 5.39
CA GLY A 17 -3.92 14.05 6.65
C GLY A 17 -2.67 14.95 6.42
N PRO A 18 -1.54 14.67 7.11
CA PRO A 18 -0.31 15.46 6.98
C PRO A 18 0.59 15.05 5.79
N LEU A 19 0.23 14.04 5.01
CA LEU A 19 1.02 13.54 3.88
C LEU A 19 0.27 13.72 2.56
N THR A 20 1.01 13.75 1.45
CA THR A 20 0.44 13.78 0.10
C THR A 20 0.82 12.50 -0.62
N ALA A 21 -0.15 11.68 -0.97
CA ALA A 21 0.06 10.52 -1.82
C ALA A 21 0.35 10.99 -3.26
N PRO A 22 1.30 10.37 -3.97
CA PRO A 22 1.70 10.80 -5.31
C PRO A 22 0.64 10.51 -6.38
N ASN A 23 -0.32 9.64 -6.09
CA ASN A 23 -1.41 9.24 -6.98
C ASN A 23 -2.58 8.66 -6.16
N ARG A 24 -3.66 8.27 -6.83
CA ARG A 24 -4.88 7.73 -6.22
C ARG A 24 -4.92 6.20 -6.15
N PHE A 25 -3.81 5.51 -6.40
CA PHE A 25 -3.70 4.06 -6.26
C PHE A 25 -3.40 3.71 -4.81
N PHE A 26 -4.38 3.09 -4.13
CA PHE A 26 -4.32 2.79 -2.70
C PHE A 26 -4.38 1.28 -2.45
N GLN A 27 -3.29 0.67 -1.99
CA GLN A 27 -3.29 -0.74 -1.61
C GLN A 27 -3.79 -0.88 -0.17
N VAL A 28 -5.04 -1.34 -0.06
CA VAL A 28 -5.76 -1.51 1.21
C VAL A 28 -5.16 -2.61 2.10
N PRO A 29 -5.37 -2.56 3.43
CA PRO A 29 -4.93 -3.62 4.33
C PRO A 29 -5.38 -5.00 3.86
N HIS A 30 -4.44 -5.95 3.74
CA HIS A 30 -4.73 -7.34 3.38
C HIS A 30 -3.67 -8.28 3.96
N ALA A 31 -4.08 -9.51 4.24
CA ALA A 31 -3.18 -10.59 4.64
C ALA A 31 -2.28 -10.98 3.45
N SER A 32 -1.01 -11.25 3.72
CA SER A 32 -0.05 -11.70 2.70
C SER A 32 0.21 -13.20 2.73
N GLY A 33 -0.50 -13.97 3.56
CA GLY A 33 -0.26 -15.42 3.76
C GLY A 33 1.05 -15.75 4.49
N MET A 34 1.79 -14.74 4.93
CA MET A 34 3.05 -14.87 5.66
C MET A 34 2.85 -14.49 7.13
N THR A 35 3.41 -15.27 8.04
CA THR A 35 3.27 -15.05 9.49
C THR A 35 4.15 -13.90 9.97
N ASN A 36 3.91 -13.45 11.21
CA ASN A 36 4.77 -12.46 11.88
C ASN A 36 6.22 -12.94 12.02
N ALA A 37 6.50 -14.25 11.93
CA ALA A 37 7.84 -14.81 12.02
C ALA A 37 8.72 -14.53 10.77
N ALA A 38 8.14 -14.07 9.66
CA ALA A 38 8.85 -13.77 8.43
C ALA A 38 8.75 -12.27 8.03
N PRO A 39 9.27 -11.33 8.86
CA PRO A 39 9.10 -9.90 8.63
C PRO A 39 9.77 -9.41 7.34
N ASN A 40 10.93 -9.97 6.96
CA ASN A 40 11.65 -9.56 5.75
C ASN A 40 10.90 -9.95 4.47
N VAL A 41 10.25 -11.12 4.46
CA VAL A 41 9.42 -11.54 3.33
C VAL A 41 8.22 -10.58 3.20
N ARG A 42 7.63 -10.17 4.32
CA ARG A 42 6.52 -9.18 4.34
C ARG A 42 6.97 -7.83 3.83
N ALA A 43 8.17 -7.37 4.19
CA ALA A 43 8.75 -6.14 3.66
C ALA A 43 8.99 -6.22 2.15
N ALA A 44 9.63 -7.29 1.66
CA ALA A 44 9.89 -7.48 0.23
C ALA A 44 8.58 -7.52 -0.60
N PHE A 45 7.55 -8.20 -0.10
CA PHE A 45 6.23 -8.20 -0.75
C PHE A 45 5.60 -6.79 -0.87
N ARG A 46 5.94 -5.88 0.05
CA ARG A 46 5.50 -4.47 0.02
C ARG A 46 6.33 -3.65 -0.94
N GLU A 47 7.62 -3.89 -0.96
CA GLU A 47 8.56 -3.25 -1.85
C GLU A 47 8.12 -3.45 -3.30
N THR A 48 7.75 -4.67 -3.70
CA THR A 48 7.19 -4.95 -5.04
C THR A 48 5.99 -4.07 -5.39
N LYS A 49 5.15 -3.71 -4.41
CA LYS A 49 4.00 -2.81 -4.64
C LYS A 49 4.43 -1.36 -4.74
N ALA A 50 5.37 -0.92 -3.90
CA ALA A 50 5.93 0.42 -3.98
C ALA A 50 6.64 0.63 -5.34
N GLU A 51 7.44 -0.34 -5.78
CA GLU A 51 8.08 -0.36 -7.11
C GLU A 51 7.05 -0.35 -8.25
N GLY A 52 5.92 -1.04 -8.06
CA GLY A 52 4.79 -1.05 -9.00
C GLY A 52 4.00 0.26 -9.09
N GLY A 53 4.36 1.29 -8.33
CA GLY A 53 3.79 2.63 -8.44
C GLY A 53 2.56 2.89 -7.56
N TRP A 54 2.26 2.03 -6.59
CA TRP A 54 1.20 2.30 -5.61
C TRP A 54 1.53 3.53 -4.75
N GLY A 55 0.64 4.52 -4.72
CA GLY A 55 0.84 5.75 -3.94
C GLY A 55 0.69 5.55 -2.42
N VAL A 56 -0.05 4.52 -2.00
CA VAL A 56 -0.17 4.13 -0.59
C VAL A 56 -0.13 2.60 -0.48
N VAL A 57 0.59 2.09 0.52
CA VAL A 57 0.79 0.66 0.78
C VAL A 57 0.57 0.38 2.28
N CYS A 58 -0.51 -0.32 2.63
CA CYS A 58 -0.91 -0.58 4.04
C CYS A 58 -0.55 -1.98 4.54
N THR A 59 -0.19 -2.13 5.84
CA THR A 59 0.02 -3.42 6.59
C THR A 59 -1.18 -4.36 6.51
N GLY A 60 -1.00 -5.63 6.85
CA GLY A 60 -2.14 -6.48 7.19
C GLY A 60 -2.71 -6.06 8.55
N ALA A 61 -3.69 -6.82 9.06
CA ALA A 61 -4.04 -6.72 10.47
C ALA A 61 -2.77 -6.91 11.33
N CYS A 62 -2.64 -6.08 12.37
CA CYS A 62 -1.54 -6.11 13.30
C CYS A 62 -2.12 -6.02 14.70
N SER A 63 -2.01 -7.10 15.46
CA SER A 63 -2.39 -7.16 16.87
C SER A 63 -1.56 -6.15 17.65
N VAL A 64 -2.21 -5.42 18.56
CA VAL A 64 -1.61 -4.38 19.40
C VAL A 64 -1.38 -4.83 20.83
N ASP A 65 -2.02 -5.93 21.22
CA ASP A 65 -1.93 -6.58 22.52
C ASP A 65 -2.03 -8.11 22.35
N PRO A 66 -1.40 -8.94 23.20
CA PRO A 66 -1.58 -10.39 23.18
C PRO A 66 -3.04 -10.87 23.25
N SER A 67 -3.96 -10.07 23.80
CA SER A 67 -5.40 -10.38 23.86
C SER A 67 -6.22 -9.83 22.70
N SER A 68 -5.59 -9.17 21.71
CA SER A 68 -6.29 -8.49 20.62
C SER A 68 -6.50 -9.34 19.36
N ASP A 69 -6.03 -10.59 19.39
CA ASP A 69 -6.29 -11.61 18.36
C ASP A 69 -7.39 -12.59 18.79
#